data_AF-A0A3A5VAD2-F1
#
_entry.id   AF-A0A3A5VAD2-F1
#
_cell.length_a   1.000
_cell.length_b   1.000
_cell.length_c   1.000
_cell.angle_alpha   90.00
_cell.angle_beta   90.00
_cell.angle_gamma   90.00
#
_symmetry.space_group_name_H-M   'P 1'
#
loop_
_entity.id
_entity.type
_entity.pdbx_description
1 polymer ?
#
loop_
_entity_poly.entity_id
_entity_poly.type
_entity_poly.pdbx_seq_one_letter_code
_entity_poly.pdbx_strand_id
1 'polypeptide(L)'
;MSDWAEAYSDIGTVQVWNVESGSKDDLAPHLNQVELTNRHFVTYCLTKRTWDAIKPMLYAYEQKYLLKKPYSKRPHYRIRNFMRKNLKGSPKTPEGNRLNPPEEAVHNPFPSILWRSSPTSQDAITSLALHLAGLHRITTRASHAYYYGETGVHCTPEVYDIMGFNDQGWWQWETSPTSFSIRYKDDHGHWLRSVYR
;
A
#
# COMPACT_ATOMS: atom_id res chain seq x y z
N MET A 1 10.57 -4.43 -11.47
CA MET A 1 9.57 -4.84 -10.46
C MET A 1 8.16 -4.93 -11.04
N SER A 2 7.61 -3.87 -11.66
CA SER A 2 6.25 -3.91 -12.25
C SER A 2 6.07 -5.07 -13.24
N ASP A 3 7.04 -5.27 -14.14
CA ASP A 3 6.99 -6.35 -15.13
C ASP A 3 7.01 -7.75 -14.48
N TRP A 4 7.80 -7.92 -13.42
CA TRP A 4 7.82 -9.16 -12.63
C TRP A 4 6.47 -9.40 -11.94
N ALA A 5 5.86 -8.35 -11.39
CA ALA A 5 4.60 -8.45 -10.68
C ALA A 5 3.41 -8.75 -11.60
N GLU A 6 3.46 -8.34 -12.88
CA GLU A 6 2.42 -8.65 -13.86
C GLU A 6 2.31 -10.14 -14.21
N ALA A 7 3.29 -10.96 -13.81
CA ALA A 7 3.16 -12.41 -13.86
C ALA A 7 2.09 -12.95 -12.89
N TYR A 8 1.64 -12.13 -11.92
CA TYR A 8 0.69 -12.53 -10.88
C TYR A 8 -0.59 -11.69 -10.93
N SER A 9 -1.74 -12.36 -11.02
CA SER A 9 -3.05 -11.74 -11.16
C SER A 9 -3.60 -11.16 -9.86
N ASP A 10 -3.03 -11.53 -8.72
CA ASP A 10 -3.38 -11.06 -7.38
C ASP A 10 -2.45 -9.96 -6.87
N ILE A 11 -1.53 -9.42 -7.69
CA ILE A 11 -0.80 -8.20 -7.36
C ILE A 11 -1.53 -7.00 -7.97
N GLY A 12 -1.87 -6.03 -7.12
CA GLY A 12 -2.54 -4.78 -7.48
C GLY A 12 -1.57 -3.65 -7.74
N THR A 13 -0.72 -3.34 -6.74
CA THR A 13 0.24 -2.23 -6.84
C THR A 13 1.64 -2.66 -6.44
N VAL A 14 2.61 -2.15 -7.17
CA VAL A 14 4.03 -2.25 -6.81
C VAL A 14 4.55 -0.89 -6.38
N GLN A 15 5.43 -0.89 -5.41
CA GLN A 15 6.06 0.31 -4.88
C GLN A 15 7.53 0.05 -4.64
N VAL A 16 8.36 1.08 -4.83
CA VAL A 16 9.81 1.00 -4.63
C VAL A 16 10.27 1.84 -3.44
N TRP A 17 9.34 2.07 -2.51
CA TRP A 17 9.51 2.89 -1.32
C TRP A 17 9.09 2.13 -0.07
N ASN A 18 10.00 2.00 0.89
CA ASN A 18 9.77 1.42 2.21
C ASN A 18 10.66 2.11 3.25
N VAL A 19 10.34 1.96 4.53
CA VAL A 19 11.05 2.62 5.64
C VAL A 19 12.09 1.72 6.31
N GLU A 20 12.58 0.71 5.60
CA GLU A 20 13.66 -0.15 6.12
C GLU A 20 14.89 0.74 6.40
N SER A 21 15.38 0.69 7.63
CA SER A 21 16.59 1.37 8.07
C SER A 21 17.81 0.50 7.82
N GLY A 22 18.99 1.13 7.72
CA GLY A 22 20.25 0.40 7.56
C GLY A 22 21.25 1.11 6.65
N SER A 23 22.50 0.67 6.76
CA SER A 23 23.56 1.13 5.86
C SER A 23 23.39 0.56 4.45
N LYS A 24 24.18 1.07 3.49
CA LYS A 24 24.21 0.55 2.13
C LYS A 24 24.54 -0.94 2.12
N ASP A 25 25.49 -1.36 2.95
CA ASP A 25 25.97 -2.74 3.01
C ASP A 25 24.95 -3.67 3.68
N ASP A 26 24.14 -3.17 4.61
CA ASP A 26 23.05 -3.93 5.24
C ASP A 26 21.91 -4.19 4.25
N LEU A 27 21.60 -3.21 3.39
CA LEU A 27 20.43 -3.23 2.53
C LEU A 27 20.71 -3.79 1.12
N ALA A 28 21.94 -3.67 0.62
CA ALA A 28 22.31 -4.17 -0.71
C ALA A 28 22.00 -5.67 -0.94
N PRO A 29 22.19 -6.58 0.03
CA PRO A 29 21.83 -7.99 -0.11
C PRO A 29 20.31 -8.23 -0.27
N HIS A 30 19.49 -7.21 -0.03
CA HIS A 30 18.03 -7.31 0.04
C HIS A 30 17.30 -6.55 -1.06
N LEU A 31 18.02 -6.04 -2.08
CA LEU A 31 17.42 -5.28 -3.19
C LEU A 31 16.37 -6.08 -3.97
N ASN A 32 16.52 -7.39 -4.06
CA ASN A 32 15.58 -8.28 -4.74
C ASN A 32 14.45 -8.78 -3.82
N GLN A 33 14.35 -8.30 -2.59
CA GLN A 33 13.29 -8.68 -1.67
C GLN A 33 12.11 -7.71 -1.74
N VAL A 34 10.90 -8.26 -1.74
CA VAL A 34 9.67 -7.48 -1.66
C VAL A 34 8.78 -7.99 -0.53
N GLU A 35 7.92 -7.13 -0.03
CA GLU A 35 7.07 -7.36 1.13
C GLU A 35 5.63 -6.94 0.82
N LEU A 36 4.66 -7.62 1.43
CA LEU A 36 3.27 -7.16 1.40
C LEU A 36 3.15 -5.88 2.24
N THR A 37 2.40 -4.89 1.74
CA THR A 37 2.27 -3.60 2.42
C THR A 37 0.87 -3.01 2.36
N ASN A 38 0.40 -2.44 3.46
CA ASN A 38 -0.77 -1.58 3.52
C ASN A 38 -0.39 -0.14 3.89
N ARG A 39 0.90 0.22 3.86
CA ARG A 39 1.40 1.57 4.16
C ARG A 39 0.84 2.62 3.18
N HIS A 40 1.22 3.88 3.36
CA HIS A 40 0.88 4.95 2.42
C HIS A 40 1.35 4.65 1.00
N PHE A 41 0.63 5.21 0.04
CA PHE A 41 0.98 5.14 -1.37
C PHE A 41 2.05 6.19 -1.68
N VAL A 42 3.25 5.73 -2.04
CA VAL A 42 4.40 6.58 -2.38
C VAL A 42 5.08 5.96 -3.58
N THR A 43 5.20 6.64 -4.72
CA THR A 43 5.89 6.10 -5.92
C THR A 43 5.38 4.73 -6.39
N TYR A 44 4.06 4.53 -6.39
CA TYR A 44 3.46 3.25 -6.77
C TYR A 44 3.15 3.19 -8.27
N CYS A 45 3.22 1.99 -8.83
CA CYS A 45 2.71 1.68 -10.16
C CYS A 45 1.45 0.83 -10.04
N LEU A 46 0.49 1.12 -10.91
CA LEU A 46 -0.80 0.46 -11.01
C LEU A 46 -1.07 0.15 -12.48
N THR A 47 -1.23 -1.13 -12.81
CA THR A 47 -1.39 -1.55 -14.20
C THR A 47 -2.83 -1.37 -14.66
N LYS A 48 -3.05 -1.35 -15.99
CA LYS A 48 -4.40 -1.20 -16.56
C LYS A 48 -5.37 -2.26 -16.04
N ARG A 49 -4.91 -3.50 -15.85
CA ARG A 49 -5.69 -4.60 -15.27
C ARG A 49 -6.16 -4.26 -13.86
N THR A 50 -5.24 -3.83 -12.99
CA THR A 50 -5.59 -3.38 -11.64
C THR A 50 -6.55 -2.19 -11.69
N TRP A 51 -6.30 -1.21 -12.55
CA TRP A 51 -7.16 -0.03 -12.71
C TRP A 51 -8.59 -0.43 -13.08
N ASP A 52 -8.73 -1.27 -14.10
CA ASP A 52 -10.02 -1.76 -14.58
C ASP A 52 -10.77 -2.51 -13.47
N ALA A 53 -10.07 -3.22 -12.58
CA ALA A 53 -10.66 -3.91 -11.44
C ALA A 53 -11.18 -2.97 -10.34
N ILE A 54 -10.48 -1.86 -10.05
CA ILE A 54 -10.80 -0.99 -8.90
C ILE A 54 -11.56 0.29 -9.28
N LYS A 55 -11.45 0.77 -10.53
CA LYS A 55 -12.05 2.03 -10.99
C LYS A 55 -13.56 2.14 -10.74
N PRO A 56 -14.39 1.08 -10.81
CA PRO A 56 -15.83 1.23 -10.54
C PRO A 56 -16.10 1.71 -9.11
N MET A 57 -15.34 1.22 -8.13
CA MET A 57 -15.47 1.67 -6.74
C MET A 57 -14.97 3.10 -6.57
N LEU A 58 -13.82 3.43 -7.19
CA LEU A 58 -13.24 4.77 -7.09
C LEU A 58 -14.16 5.85 -7.68
N TYR A 59 -14.72 5.61 -8.86
CA TYR A 59 -15.67 6.54 -9.47
C TYR A 59 -16.99 6.64 -8.71
N ALA A 60 -17.51 5.52 -8.19
CA ALA A 60 -18.70 5.56 -7.34
C ALA A 60 -18.46 6.36 -6.04
N TYR A 61 -17.26 6.24 -5.46
CA TYR A 61 -16.85 7.04 -4.31
C TYR A 61 -16.74 8.53 -4.66
N GLU A 62 -16.01 8.86 -5.72
CA GLU A 62 -15.81 10.24 -6.16
C GLU A 62 -17.13 10.94 -6.49
N GLN A 63 -17.98 10.28 -7.28
CA GLN A 63 -19.29 10.80 -7.66
C GLN A 63 -20.18 11.09 -6.45
N LYS A 64 -20.12 10.23 -5.43
CA LYS A 64 -20.98 10.31 -4.25
C LYS A 64 -20.47 11.29 -3.20
N TYR A 65 -19.17 11.47 -3.07
CA TYR A 65 -18.57 12.15 -1.92
C TYR A 65 -17.69 13.35 -2.26
N LEU A 66 -17.10 13.41 -3.46
CA LEU A 66 -16.07 14.40 -3.80
C LEU A 66 -16.51 15.40 -4.89
N LEU A 67 -17.24 14.99 -5.93
CA LEU A 67 -17.53 15.89 -7.08
C LEU A 67 -18.19 17.24 -6.71
N LYS A 68 -19.03 17.26 -5.66
CA LYS A 68 -19.79 18.46 -5.27
C LYS A 68 -19.26 19.14 -4.01
N LYS A 69 -18.10 18.74 -3.51
CA LYS A 69 -17.58 19.19 -2.21
C LYS A 69 -16.08 19.43 -2.26
N PRO A 70 -15.56 20.52 -1.66
CA PRO A 70 -14.14 20.65 -1.44
C PRO A 70 -13.58 19.44 -0.70
N TYR A 71 -12.39 19.00 -1.07
CA TYR A 71 -11.76 17.80 -0.51
C TYR A 71 -11.60 17.86 1.02
N SER A 72 -11.35 19.04 1.58
CA SER A 72 -11.26 19.31 3.02
C SER A 72 -12.60 19.22 3.76
N LYS A 73 -13.73 19.29 3.04
CA LYS A 73 -15.09 19.23 3.59
C LYS A 73 -15.81 17.91 3.25
N ARG A 74 -15.04 16.86 2.96
CA ARG A 74 -15.58 15.54 2.66
C ARG A 74 -16.40 14.97 3.82
N PRO A 75 -17.52 14.27 3.57
CA PRO A 75 -18.43 13.82 4.63
C PRO A 75 -17.88 12.56 5.32
N HIS A 76 -16.87 12.73 6.18
CA HIS A 76 -16.09 11.65 6.78
C HIS A 76 -16.93 10.50 7.37
N TYR A 77 -17.96 10.81 8.16
CA TYR A 77 -18.85 9.78 8.74
C TYR A 77 -19.59 8.96 7.69
N ARG A 78 -20.04 9.57 6.58
CA ARG A 78 -20.73 8.85 5.50
C ARG A 78 -19.76 7.98 4.71
N ILE A 79 -18.52 8.41 4.55
CA ILE A 79 -17.45 7.65 3.89
C ILE A 79 -17.07 6.44 4.74
N ARG A 80 -16.81 6.63 6.02
CA ARG A 80 -16.51 5.53 6.96
C ARG A 80 -17.67 4.52 7.03
N ASN A 81 -18.92 4.96 6.89
CA ASN A 81 -20.08 4.04 6.83
C ASN A 81 -20.01 3.16 5.58
N PHE A 82 -19.69 3.79 4.46
CA PHE A 82 -19.49 3.10 3.19
C PHE A 82 -18.35 2.10 3.29
N MET A 83 -17.21 2.48 3.87
CA MET A 83 -16.08 1.56 4.09
C MET A 83 -16.50 0.35 4.94
N ARG A 84 -17.15 0.59 6.10
CA ARG A 84 -17.62 -0.50 6.97
C ARG A 84 -18.59 -1.44 6.27
N LYS A 85 -19.49 -0.91 5.43
CA LYS A 85 -20.45 -1.74 4.68
C LYS A 85 -19.74 -2.64 3.66
N ASN A 86 -18.75 -2.11 2.93
CA ASN A 86 -18.04 -2.89 1.93
C ASN A 86 -17.10 -3.93 2.57
N LEU A 87 -16.46 -3.62 3.71
CA LEU A 87 -15.60 -4.55 4.45
C LEU A 87 -16.33 -5.77 5.02
N LYS A 88 -17.67 -5.78 5.03
CA LYS A 88 -18.44 -6.98 5.39
C LYS A 88 -18.47 -8.02 4.27
N GLY A 89 -18.17 -7.63 3.03
CA GLY A 89 -18.07 -8.55 1.91
C GLY A 89 -16.74 -9.29 1.93
N SER A 90 -16.74 -10.53 1.46
CA SER A 90 -15.50 -11.27 1.22
C SER A 90 -14.74 -10.65 0.03
N PRO A 91 -13.40 -10.53 0.12
CA PRO A 91 -12.58 -10.21 -1.03
C PRO A 91 -12.85 -11.16 -2.19
N LYS A 92 -12.79 -10.63 -3.42
CA LYS A 92 -12.77 -11.47 -4.62
C LYS A 92 -11.47 -12.28 -4.67
N THR A 93 -11.47 -13.33 -5.48
CA THR A 93 -10.26 -14.09 -5.81
C THR A 93 -9.95 -13.85 -7.29
N PRO A 94 -8.83 -13.17 -7.62
CA PRO A 94 -8.42 -12.99 -9.00
C PRO A 94 -8.20 -14.32 -9.72
N GLU A 95 -8.61 -14.41 -10.98
CA GLU A 95 -8.37 -15.57 -11.84
C GLU A 95 -6.95 -15.54 -12.41
N GLY A 96 -6.38 -16.71 -12.75
CA GLY A 96 -5.06 -16.84 -13.37
C GLY A 96 -3.93 -17.21 -12.40
N ASN A 97 -2.69 -16.98 -12.84
CA ASN A 97 -1.50 -17.26 -12.03
C ASN A 97 -1.43 -16.29 -10.85
N ARG A 98 -1.36 -16.81 -9.62
CA ARG A 98 -1.39 -16.01 -8.39
C ARG A 98 -0.10 -16.18 -7.61
N LEU A 99 0.32 -15.11 -6.97
CA LEU A 99 1.37 -15.14 -5.97
C LEU A 99 0.92 -15.98 -4.76
N ASN A 100 -0.36 -15.88 -4.42
CA ASN A 100 -1.05 -16.66 -3.39
C ASN A 100 -0.26 -16.69 -2.06
N PRO A 101 -0.04 -15.52 -1.44
CA PRO A 101 0.67 -15.44 -0.16
C PRO A 101 -0.03 -16.23 0.95
N PRO A 102 0.69 -16.70 1.97
CA PRO A 102 0.11 -17.33 3.15
C PRO A 102 -0.94 -16.42 3.81
N GLU A 103 -2.02 -17.01 4.35
CA GLU A 103 -3.13 -16.27 4.94
C GLU A 103 -2.67 -15.33 6.07
N GLU A 104 -1.69 -15.76 6.87
CA GLU A 104 -1.13 -15.00 7.98
C GLU A 104 -0.33 -13.76 7.55
N ALA A 105 0.11 -13.73 6.29
CA ALA A 105 0.78 -12.58 5.69
C ALA A 105 -0.23 -11.57 5.10
N VAL A 106 -1.46 -12.00 4.80
CA VAL A 106 -2.49 -11.15 4.20
C VAL A 106 -3.26 -10.42 5.28
N HIS A 107 -3.06 -9.10 5.34
CA HIS A 107 -3.74 -8.24 6.31
C HIS A 107 -4.80 -7.36 5.65
N ASN A 108 -5.95 -7.22 6.30
CA ASN A 108 -6.93 -6.21 5.94
C ASN A 108 -6.31 -4.81 6.17
N PRO A 109 -6.29 -3.91 5.17
CA PRO A 109 -5.78 -2.55 5.36
C PRO A 109 -6.54 -1.76 6.42
N PHE A 110 -7.79 -2.14 6.70
CA PHE A 110 -8.67 -1.57 7.70
C PHE A 110 -9.28 -2.66 8.61
N PRO A 111 -8.50 -3.22 9.56
CA PRO A 111 -9.00 -4.26 10.47
C PRO A 111 -10.22 -3.80 11.28
N SER A 112 -10.28 -2.50 11.57
CA SER A 112 -11.46 -1.86 12.14
C SER A 112 -11.67 -0.47 11.55
N ILE A 113 -12.94 -0.05 11.42
CA ILE A 113 -13.31 1.30 11.02
C ILE A 113 -13.70 2.10 12.25
N LEU A 114 -12.75 2.89 12.75
CA LEU A 114 -12.92 3.84 13.84
C LEU A 114 -13.65 5.08 13.33
N TRP A 115 -14.75 5.44 14.00
CA TRP A 115 -15.67 6.45 13.48
C TRP A 115 -15.08 7.86 13.35
N ARG A 116 -14.07 8.20 14.16
CA ARG A 116 -13.47 9.54 14.22
C ARG A 116 -12.13 9.62 13.49
N SER A 117 -11.36 8.55 13.47
CA SER A 117 -9.96 8.56 13.03
C SER A 117 -9.69 7.80 11.74
N SER A 118 -10.51 6.84 11.31
CA SER A 118 -10.20 6.10 10.09
C SER A 118 -10.09 7.04 8.88
N PRO A 119 -9.08 6.86 8.02
CA PRO A 119 -8.83 7.74 6.91
C PRO A 119 -9.93 7.60 5.85
N THR A 120 -10.12 8.68 5.11
CA THR A 120 -11.23 8.86 4.15
C THR A 120 -10.75 9.57 2.89
N SER A 121 -9.45 9.52 2.63
CA SER A 121 -8.82 10.06 1.42
C SER A 121 -9.16 9.20 0.21
N GLN A 122 -8.80 9.66 -0.99
CA GLN A 122 -8.82 8.82 -2.18
C GLN A 122 -7.96 7.56 -1.99
N ASP A 123 -6.74 7.71 -1.46
CA ASP A 123 -5.84 6.59 -1.14
C ASP A 123 -6.45 5.56 -0.19
N ALA A 124 -7.21 5.99 0.82
CA ALA A 124 -7.89 5.06 1.71
C ALA A 124 -8.93 4.21 0.96
N ILE A 125 -9.65 4.82 0.01
CA ILE A 125 -10.61 4.11 -0.84
C ILE A 125 -9.92 3.24 -1.88
N THR A 126 -8.76 3.66 -2.41
CA THR A 126 -7.90 2.82 -3.26
C THR A 126 -7.45 1.57 -2.51
N SER A 127 -6.97 1.70 -1.28
CA SER A 127 -6.57 0.57 -0.44
C SER A 127 -7.75 -0.39 -0.17
N LEU A 128 -8.95 0.17 0.10
CA LEU A 128 -10.17 -0.62 0.26
C LEU A 128 -10.56 -1.35 -1.04
N ALA A 129 -10.51 -0.67 -2.18
CA ALA A 129 -10.90 -1.24 -3.47
C ALA A 129 -9.96 -2.38 -3.88
N LEU A 130 -8.65 -2.22 -3.68
CA LEU A 130 -7.66 -3.27 -3.89
C LEU A 130 -7.94 -4.49 -3.01
N HIS A 131 -8.17 -4.27 -1.71
CA HIS A 131 -8.49 -5.34 -0.78
C HIS A 131 -9.74 -6.13 -1.20
N LEU A 132 -10.82 -5.45 -1.57
CA LEU A 132 -12.07 -6.10 -2.00
C LEU A 132 -11.94 -6.79 -3.36
N ALA A 133 -11.02 -6.35 -4.20
CA ALA A 133 -10.68 -7.03 -5.45
C ALA A 133 -9.77 -8.25 -5.26
N GLY A 134 -9.30 -8.52 -4.02
CA GLY A 134 -8.33 -9.57 -3.73
C GLY A 134 -6.92 -9.26 -4.25
N LEU A 135 -6.60 -7.98 -4.39
CA LEU A 135 -5.34 -7.51 -4.95
C LEU A 135 -4.40 -7.06 -3.83
N HIS A 136 -3.23 -7.69 -3.79
CA HIS A 136 -2.16 -7.40 -2.85
C HIS A 136 -1.34 -6.21 -3.30
N ARG A 137 -0.86 -5.47 -2.31
CA ARG A 137 0.05 -4.35 -2.50
C ARG A 137 1.42 -4.81 -2.04
N ILE A 138 2.44 -4.58 -2.86
CA ILE A 138 3.81 -4.97 -2.54
C ILE A 138 4.76 -3.79 -2.62
N THR A 139 5.81 -3.82 -1.81
CA THR A 139 6.90 -2.85 -1.83
C THR A 139 8.25 -3.53 -1.75
N THR A 140 9.31 -2.90 -2.24
CA THR A 140 10.68 -3.37 -2.02
C THR A 140 11.05 -3.31 -0.54
N ARG A 141 11.85 -4.25 -0.04
CA ARG A 141 12.40 -4.18 1.33
C ARG A 141 13.34 -2.99 1.44
N ALA A 142 14.40 -2.98 0.64
CA ALA A 142 15.29 -1.84 0.49
C ALA A 142 14.63 -0.76 -0.39
N SER A 143 14.71 0.50 0.03
CA SER A 143 14.06 1.59 -0.70
C SER A 143 14.87 2.02 -1.92
N HIS A 144 14.22 2.20 -3.07
CA HIS A 144 14.80 2.85 -4.26
C HIS A 144 14.29 4.28 -4.46
N ALA A 145 13.39 4.75 -3.60
CA ALA A 145 12.92 6.12 -3.58
C ALA A 145 13.10 6.73 -2.18
N TYR A 146 13.39 8.03 -2.14
CA TYR A 146 13.48 8.79 -0.89
C TYR A 146 12.25 9.68 -0.74
N TYR A 147 11.65 9.68 0.44
CA TYR A 147 10.61 10.64 0.74
C TYR A 147 11.25 11.95 1.21
N TYR A 148 11.26 12.95 0.33
CA TYR A 148 11.78 14.28 0.68
C TYR A 148 10.66 15.17 1.23
N GLY A 149 10.88 15.78 2.40
CA GLY A 149 10.04 16.85 2.94
C GLY A 149 9.43 16.54 4.30
N GLU A 150 10.15 16.89 5.36
CA GLU A 150 9.67 16.88 6.76
C GLU A 150 8.43 17.76 6.97
N THR A 151 8.33 18.83 6.19
CA THR A 151 7.20 19.76 6.20
C THR A 151 6.60 19.90 4.80
N GLY A 152 5.27 19.95 4.72
CA GLY A 152 4.56 20.15 3.45
C GLY A 152 3.05 20.16 3.60
N VAL A 153 2.33 20.22 2.48
CA VAL A 153 0.86 20.28 2.44
C VAL A 153 0.20 19.05 3.10
N HIS A 154 0.91 17.93 3.13
CA HIS A 154 0.42 16.64 3.64
C HIS A 154 1.31 16.02 4.72
N CYS A 155 2.34 16.72 5.19
CA CYS A 155 3.29 16.19 6.15
C CYS A 155 3.67 17.27 7.19
N THR A 156 3.64 16.88 8.45
CA THR A 156 4.22 17.64 9.57
C THR A 156 5.38 16.85 10.15
N PRO A 157 6.31 17.48 10.89
CA PRO A 157 7.43 16.76 11.51
C PRO A 157 6.99 15.56 12.36
N GLU A 158 5.88 15.70 13.09
CA GLU A 158 5.33 14.61 13.91
C GLU A 158 4.83 13.45 13.04
N VAL A 159 4.17 13.75 11.91
CA VAL A 159 3.75 12.72 10.95
C VAL A 159 4.95 12.08 10.28
N TYR A 160 5.96 12.86 9.92
CA TYR A 160 7.20 12.39 9.30
C TYR A 160 7.91 11.37 10.20
N ASP A 161 8.00 11.69 11.49
CA ASP A 161 8.61 10.84 12.51
C ASP A 161 7.78 9.59 12.80
N ILE A 162 6.46 9.72 13.01
CA ILE A 162 5.55 8.59 13.22
C ILE A 162 5.59 7.60 12.05
N MET A 163 5.81 8.08 10.84
CA MET A 163 5.90 7.24 9.65
C MET A 163 7.27 6.58 9.48
N GLY A 164 8.27 6.95 10.28
CA GLY A 164 9.64 6.42 10.23
C GLY A 164 10.44 6.95 9.04
N PHE A 165 10.09 8.13 8.51
CA PHE A 165 10.78 8.69 7.34
C PHE A 165 12.20 9.20 7.70
N ASN A 166 12.45 9.55 8.96
CA ASN A 166 13.76 9.94 9.47
C ASN A 166 14.78 8.79 9.43
N ASP A 167 14.30 7.55 9.65
CA ASP A 167 15.16 6.38 9.81
C ASP A 167 15.35 5.61 8.50
N GLN A 168 14.78 6.09 7.39
CA GLN A 168 14.84 5.41 6.10
C GLN A 168 16.29 5.28 5.62
N GLY A 169 16.74 4.04 5.43
CA GLY A 169 18.00 3.76 4.75
C GLY A 169 17.85 4.06 3.26
N TRP A 170 18.32 5.24 2.84
CA TRP A 170 18.26 5.68 1.45
C TRP A 170 19.64 5.72 0.81
N TRP A 171 19.79 4.95 -0.26
CA TRP A 171 21.03 4.83 -1.00
C TRP A 171 20.75 4.86 -2.50
N GLN A 172 21.73 5.33 -3.28
CA GLN A 172 21.71 5.18 -4.72
C GLN A 172 22.22 3.79 -5.11
N TRP A 173 21.39 3.05 -5.83
CA TRP A 173 21.69 1.70 -6.29
C TRP A 173 22.15 1.73 -7.74
N GLU A 174 23.29 1.10 -8.02
CA GLU A 174 23.84 1.00 -9.38
C GLU A 174 23.16 -0.09 -10.21
N THR A 175 22.49 -1.03 -9.54
CA THR A 175 21.82 -2.17 -10.18
C THR A 175 20.37 -2.24 -9.76
N SER A 176 19.54 -2.80 -10.66
CA SER A 176 18.12 -3.04 -10.41
C SER A 176 17.81 -4.52 -10.64
N PRO A 177 17.24 -5.23 -9.66
CA PRO A 177 16.89 -6.63 -9.82
C PRO A 177 15.80 -6.84 -10.88
N THR A 178 15.91 -7.94 -11.61
CA THR A 178 14.90 -8.38 -12.59
C THR A 178 13.98 -9.46 -12.04
N SER A 179 14.39 -10.13 -10.95
CA SER A 179 13.62 -11.15 -10.25
C SER A 179 13.56 -10.81 -8.76
N PHE A 180 12.44 -11.16 -8.13
CA PHE A 180 12.17 -10.83 -6.75
C PHE A 180 11.70 -12.04 -5.95
N SER A 181 12.07 -12.07 -4.67
CA SER A 181 11.58 -13.02 -3.68
C SER A 181 10.73 -12.29 -2.65
N ILE A 182 9.65 -12.91 -2.18
CA ILE A 182 8.84 -12.32 -1.13
C ILE A 182 9.36 -12.68 0.26
N ARG A 183 9.53 -11.66 1.09
CA ARG A 183 9.72 -11.80 2.53
C ARG A 183 8.38 -11.63 3.23
N TYR A 184 7.95 -12.67 3.93
CA TYR A 184 6.71 -12.63 4.73
C TYR A 184 6.97 -12.43 6.23
N LYS A 185 8.19 -12.72 6.69
CA LYS A 185 8.58 -12.70 8.09
C LYS A 185 9.83 -11.87 8.30
N ASP A 186 9.92 -11.24 9.46
CA ASP A 186 11.14 -10.58 9.91
C ASP A 186 12.25 -11.61 10.24
N ASP A 187 13.42 -11.11 10.63
CA ASP A 187 14.59 -11.94 10.92
C ASP A 187 14.42 -12.75 12.22
N HIS A 188 13.38 -12.47 13.00
CA HIS A 188 12.97 -13.20 14.19
C HIS A 188 11.84 -14.20 13.92
N GLY A 189 11.36 -14.31 12.68
CA GLY A 189 10.30 -15.22 12.27
C GLY A 189 8.87 -14.71 12.54
N HIS A 190 8.69 -13.46 12.96
CA HIS A 190 7.36 -12.86 13.10
C HIS A 190 6.81 -12.43 11.76
N TRP A 191 5.50 -12.62 11.55
CA TRP A 191 4.83 -12.15 10.34
C TRP A 191 4.92 -10.64 10.20
N LEU A 192 5.35 -10.18 9.03
CA LEU A 192 5.31 -8.77 8.68
C LEU A 192 3.86 -8.31 8.62
N ARG A 193 3.59 -7.18 9.27
CA ARG A 193 2.24 -6.57 9.31
C ARG A 193 2.35 -5.09 9.01
N SER A 194 1.39 -4.62 8.23
CA SER A 194 1.18 -3.19 8.03
C SER A 194 -0.32 -2.92 7.97
N VAL A 195 -0.69 -1.76 8.52
CA VAL A 195 -2.06 -1.24 8.50
C VAL A 195 -2.01 0.14 7.85
N TYR A 196 -3.08 0.47 7.13
CA TYR A 196 -3.21 1.80 6.55
C TYR A 196 -3.54 2.78 7.67
N ARG A 197 -2.69 3.80 7.88
CA ARG A 197 -2.88 4.84 8.91
C ARG A 197 -3.38 6.15 8.30
#